data_AF-A0A944N9J0-F1
#
_entry.id   AF-A0A944N9J0-F1
#
_cell.length_a   1.000
_cell.length_b   1.000
_cell.length_c   1.000
_cell.angle_alpha   90.00
_cell.angle_beta   90.00
_cell.angle_gamma   90.00
#
_symmetry.space_group_name_H-M   'P 1'
#
loop_
_entity.id
_entity.type
_entity.pdbx_description
1 polymer ?
#
loop_
_entity_poly.entity_id
_entity_poly.type
_entity_poly.pdbx_seq_one_letter_code
_entity_poly.pdbx_strand_id
1 'polypeptide(L)'
;MKTDFETLKALASYTINFLKERDIIEFSVDNRLPLIEAMATEYGVSLATDDDIRDQAIEEVEEKMGRDNMPEDITESEIFNHARKEIIKSYSGENVEGLYLVESIHNVAVRINNFLLSSDLIDDVYGTDDEIIDFLVKKIRKFSIARA
;
A
#
# COMPACT_ATOMS: atom_id res chain seq x y z
N MET A 1 -11.90 -2.74 10.12
CA MET A 1 -11.06 -1.54 10.30
C MET A 1 -10.95 -0.91 8.94
N LYS A 2 -11.25 0.38 8.80
CA LYS A 2 -11.20 1.07 7.51
C LYS A 2 -9.74 1.46 7.24
N THR A 3 -9.18 1.03 6.13
CA THR A 3 -7.81 1.40 5.73
C THR A 3 -7.80 2.66 4.85
N ASP A 4 -6.73 3.42 4.96
CA ASP A 4 -6.51 4.73 4.32
C ASP A 4 -5.00 4.97 4.09
N PHE A 5 -4.63 6.16 3.60
CA PHE A 5 -3.23 6.50 3.38
C PHE A 5 -2.38 6.49 4.67
N GLU A 6 -2.95 6.83 5.82
CA GLU A 6 -2.24 6.73 7.11
C GLU A 6 -1.92 5.28 7.47
N THR A 7 -2.76 4.33 7.03
CA THR A 7 -2.45 2.90 7.13
C THR A 7 -1.22 2.51 6.30
N LEU A 8 -1.05 3.09 5.10
CA LEU A 8 0.15 2.89 4.28
C LEU A 8 1.39 3.53 4.93
N LYS A 9 1.26 4.71 5.54
CA LYS A 9 2.35 5.34 6.32
C LYS A 9 2.75 4.50 7.52
N ALA A 10 1.78 3.86 8.19
CA ALA A 10 2.06 2.93 9.28
C ALA A 10 2.84 1.70 8.79
N LEU A 11 2.48 1.12 7.64
CA LEU A 11 3.23 0.03 7.01
C LEU A 11 4.65 0.46 6.60
N ALA A 12 4.79 1.65 6.02
CA ALA A 12 6.09 2.22 5.65
C ALA A 12 6.97 2.43 6.88
N SER A 13 6.46 3.09 7.92
CA SER A 13 7.15 3.27 9.20
C SER A 13 7.58 1.93 9.81
N TYR A 14 6.65 0.97 9.91
CA TYR A 14 6.92 -0.38 10.40
C TYR A 14 8.08 -1.04 9.63
N THR A 15 8.04 -0.97 8.31
CA THR A 15 9.05 -1.62 7.45
C THR A 15 10.40 -0.93 7.54
N ILE A 16 10.44 0.40 7.48
CA ILE A 16 11.65 1.22 7.62
C ILE A 16 12.33 0.96 8.96
N ASN A 17 11.56 0.89 10.05
CA ASN A 17 12.11 0.60 11.38
C ASN A 17 12.82 -0.76 11.38
N PHE A 18 12.21 -1.79 10.80
CA PHE A 18 12.83 -3.12 10.74
C PHE A 18 14.01 -3.21 9.78
N LEU A 19 13.99 -2.46 8.66
CA LEU A 19 15.13 -2.37 7.75
C LEU A 19 16.33 -1.70 8.48
N LYS A 20 16.08 -0.61 9.21
CA LYS A 20 17.09 0.09 10.00
C LYS A 20 17.62 -0.76 11.16
N GLU A 21 16.75 -1.44 11.91
CA GLU A 21 17.15 -2.35 13.00
C GLU A 21 18.01 -3.54 12.55
N ARG A 22 17.95 -3.87 11.25
CA ARG A 22 18.75 -4.95 10.64
C ARG A 22 19.95 -4.43 9.86
N ASP A 23 20.24 -3.13 9.95
CA ASP A 23 21.32 -2.47 9.22
C ASP A 23 21.23 -2.71 7.69
N ILE A 24 20.01 -2.84 7.16
CA ILE A 24 19.76 -3.00 5.71
C ILE A 24 19.76 -1.65 5.01
N ILE A 25 19.34 -0.58 5.69
CA ILE A 25 19.35 0.78 5.15
C ILE A 25 19.96 1.76 6.15
N GLU A 26 20.65 2.76 5.62
CA GLU A 26 21.14 3.91 6.37
C GLU A 26 20.52 5.20 5.82
N PHE A 27 20.12 6.10 6.72
CA PHE A 27 19.56 7.39 6.36
C PHE A 27 19.63 8.38 7.54
N SER A 28 19.85 9.65 7.21
CA SER A 28 19.76 10.78 8.17
C SER A 28 18.41 10.85 8.89
N VAL A 29 18.42 11.24 10.16
CA VAL A 29 17.19 11.41 10.97
C VAL A 29 16.22 12.40 10.32
N ASP A 30 16.74 13.43 9.67
CA ASP A 30 15.93 14.46 8.99
C ASP A 30 15.12 13.88 7.82
N ASN A 31 15.62 12.81 7.20
CA ASN A 31 14.95 12.13 6.08
C ASN A 31 13.85 11.16 6.53
N ARG A 32 13.69 10.91 7.84
CA ARG A 32 12.76 9.87 8.33
C ARG A 32 11.32 10.09 7.88
N LEU A 33 10.77 11.29 8.08
CA LEU A 33 9.39 11.58 7.73
C LEU A 33 9.19 11.61 6.19
N PRO A 34 10.04 12.29 5.40
CA PRO A 34 9.99 12.20 3.94
C PRO A 34 10.07 10.76 3.42
N LEU A 35 10.94 9.92 4.01
CA LEU A 35 11.13 8.54 3.57
C LEU A 35 9.87 7.69 3.83
N ILE A 36 9.23 7.88 4.99
CA ILE A 36 7.96 7.21 5.29
C ILE A 36 6.88 7.61 4.28
N GLU A 37 6.77 8.89 3.93
CA GLU A 37 5.78 9.39 2.97
C GLU A 37 6.04 8.88 1.55
N ALA A 38 7.29 8.91 1.11
CA ALA A 38 7.70 8.41 -0.20
C ALA A 38 7.44 6.89 -0.29
N MET A 39 7.82 6.12 0.72
CA MET A 39 7.60 4.68 0.74
C MET A 39 6.12 4.30 0.86
N ALA A 40 5.31 5.09 1.57
CA ALA A 40 3.85 4.91 1.62
C ALA A 40 3.21 5.13 0.24
N THR A 41 3.72 6.11 -0.52
CA THR A 41 3.29 6.36 -1.90
C THR A 41 3.60 5.17 -2.80
N GLU A 42 4.82 4.59 -2.70
CA GLU A 42 5.18 3.38 -3.43
C GLU A 42 4.32 2.18 -3.04
N TYR A 43 3.99 2.03 -1.75
CA TYR A 43 3.04 1.00 -1.33
C TYR A 43 1.66 1.20 -1.95
N GLY A 44 1.17 2.45 -2.04
CA GLY A 44 -0.13 2.77 -2.64
C GLY A 44 -0.25 2.42 -4.14
N VAL A 45 0.86 2.19 -4.84
CA VAL A 45 0.84 1.69 -6.22
C VAL A 45 0.47 0.19 -6.28
N SER A 46 0.79 -0.56 -5.22
CA SER A 46 0.64 -2.02 -5.19
C SER A 46 -0.38 -2.52 -4.17
N LEU A 47 -0.80 -1.66 -3.24
CA LEU A 47 -1.74 -1.94 -2.18
C LEU A 47 -2.90 -0.94 -2.25
N ALA A 48 -4.12 -1.45 -2.31
CA ALA A 48 -5.32 -0.64 -2.28
C ALA A 48 -5.91 -0.58 -0.86
N THR A 49 -6.29 0.61 -0.43
CA THR A 49 -7.00 0.85 0.82
C THR A 49 -8.52 0.77 0.63
N ASP A 50 -9.29 0.71 1.72
CA ASP A 50 -10.75 0.83 1.65
C ASP A 50 -11.19 2.18 1.02
N ASP A 51 -10.43 3.26 1.26
CA ASP A 51 -10.68 4.55 0.62
C ASP A 51 -10.44 4.51 -0.88
N ASP A 52 -9.32 3.92 -1.34
CA ASP A 52 -9.03 3.79 -2.78
C ASP A 52 -10.12 2.98 -3.49
N ILE A 53 -10.53 1.86 -2.88
CA ILE A 53 -11.58 1.00 -3.45
C ILE A 53 -12.92 1.74 -3.49
N ARG A 54 -13.25 2.51 -2.44
CA ARG A 54 -14.48 3.32 -2.42
C ARG A 54 -14.46 4.33 -3.56
N ASP A 55 -13.37 5.06 -3.70
CA ASP A 55 -13.26 6.14 -4.67
C ASP A 55 -13.29 5.58 -6.10
N GLN A 56 -12.57 4.48 -6.37
CA GLN A 56 -12.64 3.75 -7.64
C GLN A 56 -14.05 3.20 -7.94
N ALA A 57 -14.76 2.70 -6.92
CA ALA A 57 -16.13 2.21 -7.10
C ALA A 57 -17.10 3.35 -7.45
N ILE A 58 -16.91 4.55 -6.90
CA ILE A 58 -17.70 5.74 -7.27
C ILE A 58 -17.42 6.08 -8.73
N GLU A 59 -16.16 6.15 -9.13
CA GLU A 59 -15.77 6.43 -10.52
C GLU A 59 -16.39 5.42 -11.51
N GLU A 60 -16.32 4.12 -11.21
CA GLU A 60 -16.90 3.08 -12.08
C GLU A 60 -18.43 3.19 -12.20
N VAL A 61 -19.11 3.58 -11.12
CA VAL A 61 -20.57 3.81 -11.13
C VAL A 61 -20.91 5.06 -11.94
N GLU A 62 -20.16 6.15 -11.77
CA GLU A 62 -20.32 7.40 -12.52
C GLU A 62 -20.17 7.18 -14.02
N GLU A 63 -19.16 6.42 -14.44
CA GLU A 63 -18.93 6.08 -15.84
C GLU A 63 -20.07 5.27 -16.45
N LYS A 64 -20.69 4.36 -15.69
CA LYS A 64 -21.78 3.50 -16.16
C LYS A 64 -23.14 4.22 -16.21
N MET A 65 -23.42 5.08 -15.24
CA MET A 65 -24.74 5.74 -15.10
C MET A 65 -24.81 7.07 -15.87
N GLY A 66 -23.66 7.69 -16.11
CA GLY A 66 -23.56 9.07 -16.56
C GLY A 66 -23.79 10.05 -15.40
N ARG A 67 -22.99 11.12 -15.35
CA ARG A 67 -22.97 12.10 -14.24
C ARG A 67 -24.35 12.67 -13.88
N ASP A 68 -25.23 12.81 -14.87
CA ASP A 68 -26.56 13.42 -14.69
C ASP A 68 -27.59 12.49 -14.02
N ASN A 69 -27.31 11.19 -13.90
CA ASN A 69 -28.21 10.18 -13.31
C ASN A 69 -27.73 9.65 -11.96
N MET A 70 -26.73 10.28 -11.34
CA MET A 70 -26.18 9.81 -10.07
C MET A 70 -27.13 10.11 -8.91
N PRO A 71 -27.46 9.11 -8.06
CA PRO A 71 -28.22 9.34 -6.85
C PRO A 71 -27.44 10.22 -5.85
N GLU A 72 -28.14 10.94 -4.97
CA GLU A 72 -27.50 11.79 -3.95
C GLU A 72 -26.65 10.98 -2.95
N ASP A 73 -26.99 9.72 -2.68
CA ASP A 73 -26.18 8.80 -1.88
C ASP A 73 -25.87 7.51 -2.66
N ILE A 74 -24.71 7.54 -3.32
CA ILE A 74 -24.22 6.44 -4.16
C ILE A 74 -23.71 5.29 -3.29
N THR A 75 -23.16 5.60 -2.11
CA THR A 75 -22.42 4.66 -1.28
C THR A 75 -23.32 3.62 -0.60
N GLU A 76 -24.63 3.90 -0.50
CA GLU A 76 -25.63 2.95 0.00
C GLU A 76 -26.29 2.12 -1.13
N SER A 77 -25.98 2.41 -2.40
CA SER A 77 -26.63 1.75 -3.53
C SER A 77 -26.14 0.31 -3.76
N GLU A 78 -27.00 -0.54 -4.33
CA GLU A 78 -26.61 -1.90 -4.74
C GLU A 78 -25.54 -1.89 -5.84
N ILE A 79 -25.57 -0.88 -6.72
CA ILE A 79 -24.65 -0.76 -7.85
C ILE A 79 -23.24 -0.42 -7.36
N PHE A 80 -23.11 0.48 -6.38
CA PHE A 80 -21.84 0.74 -5.71
C PHE A 80 -21.30 -0.51 -4.99
N ASN A 81 -22.15 -1.19 -4.23
CA ASN A 81 -21.76 -2.43 -3.55
C ASN A 81 -21.34 -3.55 -4.52
N HIS A 82 -21.93 -3.58 -5.71
CA HIS A 82 -21.53 -4.49 -6.78
C HIS A 82 -20.16 -4.10 -7.36
N ALA A 83 -19.96 -2.83 -7.74
CA ALA A 83 -18.67 -2.33 -8.25
C ALA A 83 -17.52 -2.59 -7.27
N ARG A 84 -17.71 -2.26 -5.99
CA ARG A 84 -16.75 -2.53 -4.91
C ARG A 84 -16.31 -4.00 -4.87
N LYS A 85 -17.26 -4.94 -5.02
CA LYS A 85 -16.97 -6.38 -5.01
C LYS A 85 -16.19 -6.81 -6.25
N GLU A 86 -16.50 -6.27 -7.42
CA GLU A 86 -15.79 -6.58 -8.66
C GLU A 86 -14.35 -6.04 -8.64
N ILE A 87 -14.13 -4.85 -8.12
CA ILE A 87 -12.79 -4.27 -7.90
C ILE A 87 -11.96 -5.20 -7.00
N ILE A 88 -12.48 -5.56 -5.82
CA ILE A 88 -11.77 -6.45 -4.87
C ILE A 88 -11.46 -7.81 -5.51
N LYS A 89 -12.35 -8.36 -6.35
CA LYS A 89 -12.12 -9.62 -7.07
C LYS A 89 -11.05 -9.52 -8.15
N SER A 90 -10.79 -8.33 -8.68
CA SER A 90 -9.77 -8.12 -9.70
C SER A 90 -8.34 -8.15 -9.14
N TYR A 91 -8.20 -8.01 -7.81
CA TYR A 91 -6.94 -8.07 -7.10
C TYR A 91 -6.44 -9.50 -6.89
N SER A 92 -5.22 -9.64 -6.33
CA SER A 92 -4.55 -10.93 -6.13
C SER A 92 -5.27 -11.91 -5.18
N GLY A 93 -6.31 -11.45 -4.48
CA GLY A 93 -7.06 -12.21 -3.48
C GLY A 93 -6.39 -12.27 -2.10
N GLU A 94 -5.19 -11.71 -1.95
CA GLU A 94 -4.51 -11.54 -0.67
C GLU A 94 -4.80 -10.16 -0.06
N ASN A 95 -4.83 -10.08 1.27
CA ASN A 95 -4.82 -8.81 2.00
C ASN A 95 -3.90 -8.92 3.22
N VAL A 96 -3.40 -7.76 3.65
CA VAL A 96 -2.56 -7.60 4.85
C VAL A 96 -3.18 -6.50 5.69
N GLU A 97 -3.76 -6.89 6.83
CA GLU A 97 -4.36 -5.95 7.79
C GLU A 97 -5.41 -5.00 7.14
N GLY A 98 -6.15 -5.50 6.15
CA GLY A 98 -7.15 -4.73 5.40
C GLY A 98 -6.60 -3.91 4.23
N LEU A 99 -5.29 -3.96 3.96
CA LEU A 99 -4.70 -3.49 2.70
C LEU A 99 -4.81 -4.60 1.66
N TYR A 100 -5.42 -4.32 0.51
CA TYR A 100 -5.66 -5.29 -0.55
C TYR A 100 -4.49 -5.32 -1.53
N LEU A 101 -3.97 -6.51 -1.83
CA LEU A 101 -2.82 -6.66 -2.71
C LEU A 101 -3.25 -6.64 -4.19
N VAL A 102 -2.91 -5.56 -4.91
CA VAL A 102 -3.20 -5.41 -6.35
C VAL A 102 -2.30 -6.33 -7.19
N GLU A 103 -1.12 -6.66 -6.68
CA GLU A 103 -0.19 -7.62 -7.24
C GLU A 103 0.33 -8.60 -6.17
N SER A 104 1.13 -9.61 -6.56
CA SER A 104 1.67 -10.55 -5.59
C SER A 104 2.56 -9.86 -4.55
N ILE A 105 2.57 -10.34 -3.31
CA ILE A 105 3.41 -9.75 -2.24
C ILE A 105 4.90 -9.72 -2.60
N HIS A 106 5.37 -10.69 -3.39
CA HIS A 106 6.74 -10.71 -3.87
C HIS A 106 7.01 -9.53 -4.80
N ASN A 107 6.09 -9.20 -5.71
CA ASN A 107 6.23 -8.02 -6.57
C ASN A 107 6.18 -6.72 -5.75
N VAL A 108 5.34 -6.66 -4.71
CA VAL A 108 5.35 -5.53 -3.77
C VAL A 108 6.73 -5.36 -3.15
N ALA A 109 7.33 -6.46 -2.66
CA ALA A 109 8.67 -6.43 -2.10
C ALA A 109 9.75 -6.04 -3.13
N VAL A 110 9.65 -6.49 -4.38
CA VAL A 110 10.53 -6.07 -5.48
C VAL A 110 10.42 -4.57 -5.74
N ARG A 111 9.20 -4.02 -5.80
CA ARG A 111 8.97 -2.58 -5.95
C ARG A 111 9.65 -1.79 -4.83
N ILE A 112 9.44 -2.22 -3.59
CA ILE A 112 10.06 -1.57 -2.44
C ILE A 112 11.58 -1.70 -2.50
N ASN A 113 12.15 -2.85 -2.86
CA ASN A 113 13.60 -2.99 -3.02
C ASN A 113 14.15 -2.00 -4.06
N ASN A 114 13.49 -1.87 -5.22
CA ASN A 114 13.87 -0.89 -6.24
C ASN A 114 13.77 0.55 -5.72
N PHE A 115 12.75 0.86 -4.94
CA PHE A 115 12.63 2.16 -4.26
C PHE A 115 13.79 2.40 -3.29
N LEU A 116 14.14 1.41 -2.46
CA LEU A 116 15.26 1.55 -1.52
C LEU A 116 16.57 1.86 -2.26
N LEU A 117 16.84 1.18 -3.38
CA LEU A 117 18.05 1.35 -4.18
C LEU A 117 18.10 2.66 -4.98
N SER A 118 16.97 3.33 -5.21
CA SER A 118 16.89 4.52 -6.07
C SER A 118 16.46 5.80 -5.34
N SER A 119 16.08 5.69 -4.06
CA SER A 119 15.61 6.82 -3.26
C SER A 119 16.77 7.70 -2.79
N ASP A 120 16.76 8.98 -3.18
CA ASP A 120 17.69 10.02 -2.70
C ASP A 120 17.59 10.29 -1.18
N LEU A 121 16.58 9.74 -0.51
CA LEU A 121 16.39 9.87 0.94
C LEU A 121 17.15 8.81 1.75
N ILE A 122 17.75 7.83 1.08
CA ILE A 122 18.53 6.73 1.67
C ILE A 122 19.99 6.95 1.29
N ASP A 123 20.87 6.88 2.28
CA ASP A 123 22.30 7.09 2.11
C ASP A 123 22.96 5.82 1.55
N ASP A 124 22.67 4.66 2.15
CA ASP A 124 23.22 3.36 1.75
C ASP A 124 22.19 2.23 1.93
N VAL A 125 22.29 1.21 1.06
CA VAL A 125 21.52 -0.04 1.12
C VAL A 125 22.48 -1.22 1.17
N TYR A 126 22.30 -2.10 2.16
CA TYR A 126 23.15 -3.26 2.42
C TYR A 126 22.38 -4.57 2.26
N GLY A 127 22.99 -5.53 1.56
CA GLY A 127 22.42 -6.85 1.31
C GLY A 127 22.25 -7.13 -0.17
N THR A 128 21.96 -8.39 -0.51
CA THR A 128 21.58 -8.77 -1.88
C THR A 128 20.09 -8.55 -2.12
N ASP A 129 19.69 -8.36 -3.38
CA ASP A 129 18.28 -8.19 -3.76
C ASP A 129 17.39 -9.30 -3.18
N ASP A 130 17.82 -10.56 -3.32
CA ASP A 130 17.08 -11.72 -2.83
C ASP A 130 16.89 -11.68 -1.30
N GLU A 131 17.92 -11.29 -0.55
CA GLU A 131 17.85 -11.18 0.92
C GLU A 131 16.88 -10.07 1.36
N ILE A 132 16.95 -8.91 0.70
CA ILE A 132 16.09 -7.76 1.01
C ILE A 132 14.65 -8.06 0.65
N ILE A 133 14.40 -8.64 -0.53
CA ILE A 133 13.06 -9.02 -0.98
C ILE A 133 12.45 -10.06 -0.02
N ASP A 134 13.19 -11.11 0.33
CA ASP A 134 12.73 -12.12 1.29
C ASP A 134 12.41 -11.53 2.66
N PHE A 135 13.23 -10.56 3.10
CA PHE A 135 13.00 -9.85 4.35
C PHE A 135 11.71 -9.03 4.29
N LEU A 136 11.53 -8.23 3.23
CA LEU A 136 10.36 -7.39 3.00
C LEU A 136 9.08 -8.23 2.95
N VAL A 137 9.05 -9.34 2.20
CA VAL A 137 7.89 -10.26 2.15
C VAL A 137 7.51 -10.74 3.55
N LYS A 138 8.50 -11.16 4.37
CA LYS A 138 8.26 -11.64 5.74
C LYS A 138 7.73 -10.54 6.66
N LYS A 139 8.16 -9.29 6.47
CA LYS A 139 7.75 -8.15 7.29
C LYS A 139 6.38 -7.63 6.89
N ILE A 140 6.13 -7.42 5.60
CA ILE A 140 4.83 -6.98 5.10
C ILE A 140 3.74 -7.98 5.53
N ARG A 141 3.95 -9.30 5.39
CA ARG A 141 2.99 -10.32 5.88
C ARG A 141 2.67 -10.26 7.38
N LYS A 142 3.59 -9.74 8.19
CA LYS A 142 3.47 -9.68 9.65
C LYS A 142 3.04 -8.31 10.16
N PHE A 143 2.80 -7.36 9.26
CA PHE A 143 2.30 -6.05 9.60
C PHE A 143 0.97 -6.17 10.33
N SER A 144 0.81 -5.34 11.35
CA SER A 144 -0.45 -5.11 12.05
C SER A 144 -0.43 -3.71 12.64
N ILE A 145 -1.53 -2.97 12.51
CA ILE A 145 -1.61 -1.57 12.97
C ILE A 145 -1.38 -1.49 14.48
N ALA A 146 -1.80 -2.50 15.24
CA ALA A 146 -1.58 -2.53 16.69
C ALA A 146 -0.10 -2.62 17.11
N ARG A 147 0.81 -2.91 16.17
CA ARG A 147 2.25 -3.09 16.40
C ARG A 147 3.11 -2.15 15.54
N ALA A 148 2.47 -1.23 14.82
CA ALA A 148 3.08 -0.30 13.89
C ALA A 148 3.52 1.00 14.58
#